data_AF-A0A1M4PT22-F1
#
_entry.id   AF-A0A1M4PT22-F1
#
_cell.length_a   1.000
_cell.length_b   1.000
_cell.length_c   1.000
_cell.angle_alpha   90.00
_cell.angle_beta   90.00
_cell.angle_gamma   90.00
#
_symmetry.space_group_name_H-M   'P 1'
#
loop_
_entity.id
_entity.type
_entity.pdbx_description
1 polymer ?
#
loop_
_entity_poly.entity_id
_entity_poly.type
_entity_poly.pdbx_seq_one_letter_code
_entity_poly.pdbx_strand_id
1 'polypeptide(L)'
;MHLKDMDIATKANTIEAVVDATGVPEVGAKISLDSIENRKHIIMLNVEADSAVGPILYKKAKEAGVVYTGTAGDEPGAVMELYDFAVGLGFEVLAIGKGKNNPLDLKANPDTVYEKAMGKGLKPHMLTGFIDGTNTMIEMTCMANATGFVPDIRGGYGINSDLRDLTRFFRLREEGGILNRYGIVDYVMGIAPGVFAIFTTKLDEVHKQLEYLNMGSGPNYVLYRPYHLTSLETPITIFNACYYKEATIAPTKGIVAETITVAKKDLKVGDRLDGIGGYTVYGSIEEYKVAKEEKLVPIGLIDKDTKVVKDIRQGQPITYDMVEINKERNIYRLRKLQEEIMG
;
A
#
# COMPACT_ATOMS: atom_id res chain seq x y z
N MET A 1 -23.17 -2.15 -12.35
CA MET A 1 -23.03 -3.61 -12.20
C MET A 1 -23.88 -4.04 -11.02
N HIS A 2 -24.91 -4.84 -11.22
CA HIS A 2 -25.66 -5.43 -10.11
C HIS A 2 -24.80 -6.55 -9.51
N LEU A 3 -24.73 -6.63 -8.17
CA LEU A 3 -23.91 -7.62 -7.42
C LEU A 3 -24.14 -9.09 -7.85
N LYS A 4 -25.29 -9.40 -8.47
CA LYS A 4 -25.64 -10.76 -8.92
C LYS A 4 -24.79 -11.31 -10.06
N ASP A 5 -24.16 -10.46 -10.88
CA ASP A 5 -23.37 -10.93 -12.04
C ASP A 5 -21.88 -11.15 -11.72
N MET A 6 -21.40 -10.68 -10.57
CA MET A 6 -20.00 -10.82 -10.15
C MET A 6 -19.65 -12.27 -9.77
N ASP A 7 -20.66 -13.03 -9.33
CA ASP A 7 -20.56 -14.44 -8.99
C ASP A 7 -20.05 -15.29 -10.16
N ILE A 8 -20.27 -14.88 -11.41
CA ILE A 8 -19.78 -15.62 -12.58
C ILE A 8 -18.25 -15.69 -12.54
N ALA A 9 -17.59 -14.58 -12.22
CA ALA A 9 -16.13 -14.52 -12.16
C ALA A 9 -15.58 -15.49 -11.10
N THR A 10 -16.24 -15.58 -9.95
CA THR A 10 -15.75 -16.34 -8.80
C THR A 10 -16.24 -17.79 -8.76
N LYS A 11 -17.32 -18.15 -9.48
CA LYS A 11 -17.92 -19.50 -9.42
C LYS A 11 -17.82 -20.29 -10.71
N ALA A 12 -17.60 -19.68 -11.88
CA ALA A 12 -17.54 -20.42 -13.13
C ALA A 12 -16.32 -21.36 -13.17
N ASN A 13 -16.53 -22.63 -13.52
CA ASN A 13 -15.47 -23.65 -13.52
C ASN A 13 -14.35 -23.38 -14.55
N THR A 14 -14.63 -22.59 -15.59
CA THR A 14 -13.67 -22.28 -16.67
C THR A 14 -12.71 -21.14 -16.32
N ILE A 15 -12.91 -20.46 -15.19
CA ILE A 15 -12.07 -19.34 -14.76
C ILE A 15 -11.03 -19.85 -13.76
N GLU A 16 -9.74 -19.67 -14.06
CA GLU A 16 -8.64 -20.08 -13.17
C GLU A 16 -8.21 -18.96 -12.22
N ALA A 17 -8.28 -17.71 -12.67
CA ALA A 17 -7.88 -16.53 -11.92
C ALA A 17 -8.91 -15.40 -12.04
N VAL A 18 -9.09 -14.65 -10.95
CA VAL A 18 -9.95 -13.49 -10.86
C VAL A 18 -9.09 -12.26 -10.62
N VAL A 19 -9.43 -11.14 -11.27
CA VAL A 19 -8.78 -9.85 -11.06
C VAL A 19 -9.81 -8.89 -10.47
N ASP A 20 -9.58 -8.40 -9.26
CA ASP A 20 -10.39 -7.31 -8.72
C ASP A 20 -9.84 -5.96 -9.16
N ALA A 21 -10.50 -5.34 -10.14
CA ALA A 21 -10.23 -4.00 -10.65
C ALA A 21 -11.33 -2.98 -10.31
N THR A 22 -12.11 -3.23 -9.24
CA THR A 22 -13.28 -2.40 -8.91
C THR A 22 -12.90 -1.08 -8.23
N GLY A 23 -11.78 -1.06 -7.49
CA GLY A 23 -11.36 0.07 -6.67
C GLY A 23 -12.30 0.34 -5.48
N VAL A 24 -13.04 -0.67 -5.01
CA VAL A 24 -13.96 -0.55 -3.88
C VAL A 24 -13.57 -1.58 -2.81
N PRO A 25 -13.05 -1.17 -1.64
CA PRO A 25 -12.44 -2.10 -0.67
C PRO A 25 -13.35 -3.27 -0.26
N GLU A 26 -14.61 -3.00 0.09
CA GLU A 26 -15.58 -4.05 0.49
C GLU A 26 -15.88 -5.04 -0.63
N VAL A 27 -15.93 -4.55 -1.87
CA VAL A 27 -16.16 -5.42 -3.02
C VAL A 27 -14.94 -6.31 -3.23
N GLY A 28 -13.74 -5.75 -3.15
CA GLY A 28 -12.50 -6.53 -3.24
C GLY A 28 -12.33 -7.58 -2.16
N ALA A 29 -12.68 -7.24 -0.92
CA ALA A 29 -12.70 -8.16 0.20
C ALA A 29 -13.66 -9.36 -0.07
N LYS A 30 -14.86 -9.07 -0.59
CA LYS A 30 -15.84 -10.11 -0.94
C LYS A 30 -15.38 -10.96 -2.13
N ILE A 31 -14.95 -10.35 -3.24
CA ILE A 31 -14.47 -11.09 -4.43
C ILE A 31 -13.31 -12.00 -4.05
N SER A 32 -12.38 -11.51 -3.24
CA SER A 32 -11.22 -12.29 -2.80
C SER A 32 -11.64 -13.51 -2.02
N LEU A 33 -12.52 -13.34 -1.02
CA LEU A 33 -13.02 -14.45 -0.22
C LEU A 33 -13.76 -15.47 -1.09
N ASP A 34 -14.70 -15.02 -1.94
CA ASP A 34 -15.42 -15.91 -2.86
C ASP A 34 -14.47 -16.66 -3.79
N SER A 35 -13.45 -16.00 -4.34
CA SER A 35 -12.47 -16.59 -5.26
C SER A 35 -11.65 -17.67 -4.56
N ILE A 36 -11.17 -17.39 -3.34
CA ILE A 36 -10.41 -18.33 -2.53
C ILE A 36 -11.26 -19.56 -2.17
N GLU A 37 -12.51 -19.36 -1.75
CA GLU A 37 -13.43 -20.45 -1.42
C GLU A 37 -13.73 -21.35 -2.63
N ASN A 38 -13.76 -20.77 -3.83
CA ASN A 38 -13.91 -21.50 -5.09
C ASN A 38 -12.58 -21.94 -5.73
N ARG A 39 -11.48 -21.88 -4.97
CA ARG A 39 -10.13 -22.31 -5.38
C ARG A 39 -9.67 -21.66 -6.68
N LYS A 40 -9.85 -20.34 -6.79
CA LYS A 40 -9.32 -19.51 -7.88
C LYS A 40 -8.19 -18.63 -7.38
N HIS A 41 -7.20 -18.40 -8.23
CA HIS A 41 -6.18 -17.38 -7.96
C HIS A 41 -6.84 -16.00 -7.94
N ILE A 42 -6.35 -15.10 -7.09
CA ILE A 42 -6.88 -13.74 -6.95
C ILE A 42 -5.74 -12.72 -7.11
N ILE A 43 -5.92 -11.83 -8.09
CA ILE A 43 -5.03 -10.72 -8.38
C ILE A 43 -5.73 -9.44 -7.94
N MET A 44 -5.09 -8.72 -7.03
CA MET A 44 -5.62 -7.51 -6.37
C MET A 44 -5.02 -6.26 -7.00
N LEU A 45 -5.78 -5.61 -7.89
CA LEU A 45 -5.51 -4.20 -8.24
C LEU A 45 -6.07 -3.24 -7.16
N ASN A 46 -6.97 -3.74 -6.31
CA ASN A 46 -7.55 -3.03 -5.18
C ASN A 46 -6.61 -3.09 -3.96
N VAL A 47 -5.55 -2.27 -4.02
CA VAL A 47 -4.55 -2.15 -2.94
C VAL A 47 -5.17 -1.64 -1.63
N GLU A 48 -6.30 -0.94 -1.71
CA GLU A 48 -7.04 -0.46 -0.56
C GLU A 48 -7.64 -1.63 0.25
N ALA A 49 -8.16 -2.67 -0.42
CA ALA A 49 -8.57 -3.91 0.25
C ALA A 49 -7.36 -4.70 0.78
N ASP A 50 -6.29 -4.79 -0.01
CA ASP A 50 -5.07 -5.52 0.37
C ASP A 50 -4.41 -4.94 1.63
N SER A 51 -4.24 -3.61 1.69
CA SER A 51 -3.69 -2.94 2.86
C SER A 51 -4.49 -3.19 4.15
N ALA A 52 -5.82 -3.33 4.05
CA ALA A 52 -6.69 -3.47 5.22
C ALA A 52 -6.86 -4.92 5.70
N VAL A 53 -7.02 -5.87 4.77
CA VAL A 53 -7.38 -7.28 5.03
C VAL A 53 -6.60 -8.30 4.19
N GLY A 54 -5.59 -7.86 3.44
CA GLY A 54 -4.74 -8.73 2.64
C GLY A 54 -4.05 -9.84 3.46
N PRO A 55 -3.49 -9.58 4.65
CA PRO A 55 -2.83 -10.63 5.45
C PRO A 55 -3.73 -11.85 5.74
N ILE A 56 -4.99 -11.64 6.13
CA ILE A 56 -5.92 -12.76 6.38
C ILE A 56 -6.37 -13.44 5.07
N LEU A 57 -6.56 -12.69 3.98
CA LEU A 57 -6.90 -13.24 2.68
C LEU A 57 -5.75 -14.10 2.13
N TYR A 58 -4.51 -13.63 2.24
CA TYR A 58 -3.32 -14.39 1.88
C TYR A 58 -3.19 -15.68 2.68
N LYS A 59 -3.44 -15.64 3.99
CA LYS A 59 -3.46 -16.85 4.83
C LYS A 59 -4.51 -17.85 4.31
N LYS A 60 -5.74 -17.40 4.07
CA LYS A 60 -6.82 -18.25 3.54
C LYS A 60 -6.49 -18.81 2.15
N ALA A 61 -5.88 -18.01 1.27
CA ALA A 61 -5.45 -18.44 -0.05
C ALA A 61 -4.40 -19.56 0.03
N LYS A 62 -3.41 -19.41 0.91
CA LYS A 62 -2.42 -20.47 1.19
C LYS A 62 -3.08 -21.75 1.69
N GLU A 63 -4.04 -21.65 2.61
CA GLU A 63 -4.79 -22.81 3.13
C GLU A 63 -5.62 -23.49 2.03
N ALA A 64 -6.16 -22.72 1.09
CA ALA A 64 -6.93 -23.23 -0.06
C ALA A 64 -6.05 -23.74 -1.22
N GLY A 65 -4.73 -23.54 -1.17
CA GLY A 65 -3.79 -23.92 -2.22
C GLY A 65 -3.84 -23.03 -3.47
N VAL A 66 -4.24 -21.76 -3.32
CA VAL A 66 -4.30 -20.78 -4.40
C VAL A 66 -3.39 -19.58 -4.14
N VAL A 67 -3.11 -18.84 -5.20
CA VAL A 67 -2.27 -17.63 -5.15
C VAL A 67 -3.17 -16.43 -4.88
N TYR A 68 -2.84 -15.69 -3.81
CA TYR A 68 -3.32 -14.34 -3.56
C TYR A 68 -2.15 -13.38 -3.81
N THR A 69 -2.36 -12.37 -4.64
CA THR A 69 -1.28 -11.45 -4.99
C THR A 69 -1.79 -10.07 -5.40
N GLY A 70 -1.03 -9.02 -5.10
CA GLY A 70 -1.12 -7.76 -5.83
C GLY A 70 -0.55 -7.89 -7.25
N THR A 71 -0.53 -6.80 -8.01
CA THR A 71 -0.14 -6.83 -9.42
C THR A 71 1.26 -6.27 -9.69
N ALA A 72 1.89 -6.73 -10.76
CA ALA A 72 2.96 -5.99 -11.42
C ALA A 72 2.42 -4.67 -11.99
N GLY A 73 3.31 -3.71 -12.20
CA GLY A 73 3.02 -2.40 -12.79
C GLY A 73 2.38 -1.37 -11.85
N ASP A 74 1.89 -1.79 -10.68
CA ASP A 74 1.64 -0.89 -9.57
C ASP A 74 2.91 -0.76 -8.72
N GLU A 75 3.11 0.37 -8.05
CA GLU A 75 4.33 0.66 -7.31
C GLU A 75 4.73 -0.44 -6.30
N PRO A 76 3.80 -1.02 -5.50
CA PRO A 76 4.13 -2.13 -4.60
C PRO A 76 4.69 -3.36 -5.33
N GLY A 77 4.10 -3.76 -6.46
CA GLY A 77 4.62 -4.89 -7.24
C GLY A 77 5.94 -4.57 -7.92
N ALA A 78 6.08 -3.37 -8.48
CA ALA A 78 7.29 -2.94 -9.17
C ALA A 78 8.50 -2.86 -8.23
N VAL A 79 8.32 -2.47 -6.96
CA VAL A 79 9.43 -2.38 -6.01
C VAL A 79 9.91 -3.76 -5.56
N MET A 80 9.04 -4.78 -5.59
CA MET A 80 9.43 -6.16 -5.29
C MET A 80 10.47 -6.69 -6.29
N GLU A 81 10.43 -6.28 -7.56
CA GLU A 81 11.47 -6.63 -8.53
C GLU A 81 12.86 -6.15 -8.08
N LEU A 82 12.95 -4.94 -7.52
CA LEU A 82 14.20 -4.37 -7.01
C LEU A 82 14.63 -5.05 -5.70
N TYR A 83 13.67 -5.28 -4.81
CA TYR A 83 13.89 -5.92 -3.52
C TYR A 83 14.38 -7.36 -3.70
N ASP A 84 13.66 -8.17 -4.48
CA ASP A 84 13.99 -9.57 -4.72
C ASP A 84 15.33 -9.73 -5.46
N PHE A 85 15.63 -8.82 -6.42
CA PHE A 85 16.95 -8.77 -7.06
C PHE A 85 18.08 -8.51 -6.05
N ALA A 86 17.93 -7.47 -5.21
CA ALA A 86 18.96 -7.12 -4.23
C ALA A 86 19.16 -8.24 -3.19
N VAL A 87 18.07 -8.78 -2.64
CA VAL A 87 18.12 -9.90 -1.69
C VAL A 87 18.71 -11.15 -2.34
N GLY A 88 18.33 -11.46 -3.59
CA GLY A 88 18.86 -12.60 -4.34
C GLY A 88 20.37 -12.54 -4.60
N LEU A 89 20.94 -11.34 -4.69
CA LEU A 89 22.38 -11.11 -4.79
C LEU A 89 23.10 -11.10 -3.43
N GLY A 90 22.37 -11.21 -2.32
CA GLY A 90 22.93 -11.16 -0.97
C GLY A 90 23.24 -9.75 -0.47
N PHE A 91 22.68 -8.71 -1.09
CA PHE A 91 22.78 -7.34 -0.59
C PHE A 91 21.86 -7.12 0.61
N GLU A 92 22.24 -6.15 1.45
CA GLU A 92 21.40 -5.68 2.55
C GLU A 92 20.54 -4.52 2.06
N VAL A 93 19.23 -4.73 1.98
CA VAL A 93 18.28 -3.67 1.59
C VAL A 93 17.98 -2.81 2.83
N LEU A 94 18.23 -1.51 2.72
CA LEU A 94 18.14 -0.54 3.80
C LEU A 94 16.81 0.22 3.80
N ALA A 95 16.29 0.53 2.62
CA ALA A 95 15.01 1.19 2.43
C ALA A 95 14.42 0.85 1.07
N ILE A 96 13.09 0.85 0.97
CA ILE A 96 12.38 0.77 -0.30
C ILE A 96 11.32 1.86 -0.39
N GLY A 97 10.91 2.22 -1.60
CA GLY A 97 9.90 3.24 -1.75
C GLY A 97 9.49 3.56 -3.17
N LYS A 98 8.68 4.60 -3.29
CA LYS A 98 8.18 5.12 -4.57
C LYS A 98 8.42 6.62 -4.73
N GLY A 99 8.42 7.06 -5.98
CA GLY A 99 8.36 8.48 -6.33
C GLY A 99 6.94 9.04 -6.32
N LYS A 100 6.82 10.35 -6.11
CA LYS A 100 5.57 11.11 -6.15
C LYS A 100 5.81 12.48 -6.77
N ASN A 101 5.10 12.80 -7.85
CA ASN A 101 5.20 14.11 -8.52
C ASN A 101 4.03 15.05 -8.23
N ASN A 102 2.90 14.54 -7.73
CA ASN A 102 1.80 15.40 -7.34
C ASN A 102 2.16 16.08 -6.00
N PRO A 103 1.98 17.41 -5.86
CA PRO A 103 2.16 18.06 -4.58
C PRO A 103 1.25 17.42 -3.52
N LEU A 104 1.78 17.24 -2.32
CA LEU A 104 1.03 16.74 -1.18
C LEU A 104 0.16 17.87 -0.62
N ASP A 105 -1.15 17.70 -0.69
CA ASP A 105 -2.11 18.61 -0.05
C ASP A 105 -3.15 17.78 0.72
N LEU A 106 -2.94 17.67 2.03
CA LEU A 106 -3.81 16.92 2.93
C LEU A 106 -5.25 17.45 2.96
N LYS A 107 -5.49 18.70 2.52
CA LYS A 107 -6.83 19.32 2.47
C LYS A 107 -7.53 19.14 1.12
N ALA A 108 -6.85 18.54 0.13
CA ALA A 108 -7.46 18.28 -1.16
C ALA A 108 -8.74 17.47 -1.00
N ASN A 109 -9.74 17.79 -1.83
CA ASN A 109 -11.04 17.14 -1.83
C ASN A 109 -11.60 17.11 -3.26
N PRO A 110 -12.65 16.31 -3.52
CA PRO A 110 -13.18 16.16 -4.88
C PRO A 110 -13.54 17.47 -5.59
N ASP A 111 -13.95 18.53 -4.86
CA ASP A 111 -14.27 19.82 -5.45
C ASP A 111 -13.00 20.57 -5.88
N THR A 112 -11.98 20.61 -5.01
CA THR A 112 -10.75 21.37 -5.28
C THR A 112 -9.92 20.77 -6.42
N VAL A 113 -10.10 19.48 -6.69
CA VAL A 113 -9.37 18.78 -7.76
C VAL A 113 -10.23 18.53 -9.01
N TYR A 114 -11.51 18.92 -9.00
CA TYR A 114 -12.50 18.53 -9.99
C TYR A 114 -12.06 18.81 -11.44
N GLU A 115 -11.71 20.06 -11.74
CA GLU A 115 -11.33 20.47 -13.10
C GLU A 115 -10.09 19.69 -13.59
N LYS A 116 -9.09 19.52 -12.72
CA LYS A 116 -7.87 18.77 -13.02
C LYS A 116 -8.16 17.27 -13.21
N ALA A 117 -9.08 16.69 -12.44
CA ALA A 117 -9.48 15.30 -12.58
C ALA A 117 -10.19 15.06 -13.91
N MET A 118 -11.17 15.91 -14.23
CA MET A 118 -11.93 15.82 -15.49
C MET A 118 -11.02 16.01 -16.70
N GLY A 119 -10.09 16.97 -16.66
CA GLY A 119 -9.09 17.17 -17.72
C GLY A 119 -8.15 15.98 -17.94
N LYS A 120 -8.02 15.08 -16.95
CA LYS A 120 -7.24 13.84 -17.03
C LYS A 120 -8.09 12.58 -17.27
N GLY A 121 -9.42 12.71 -17.39
CA GLY A 121 -10.33 11.56 -17.47
C GLY A 121 -10.39 10.72 -16.20
N LEU A 122 -10.04 11.29 -15.04
CA LEU A 122 -10.03 10.60 -13.75
C LEU A 122 -11.29 10.93 -12.95
N LYS A 123 -11.70 10.01 -12.07
CA LYS A 123 -12.72 10.32 -11.07
C LYS A 123 -12.14 11.29 -10.03
N PRO A 124 -12.88 12.34 -9.61
CA PRO A 124 -12.35 13.33 -8.67
C PRO A 124 -11.80 12.73 -7.36
N HIS A 125 -12.50 11.77 -6.74
CA HIS A 125 -12.02 11.12 -5.52
C HIS A 125 -10.67 10.39 -5.70
N MET A 126 -10.43 9.81 -6.88
CA MET A 126 -9.16 9.14 -7.17
C MET A 126 -8.02 10.14 -7.22
N LEU A 127 -8.20 11.27 -7.93
CA LEU A 127 -7.20 12.33 -7.95
C LEU A 127 -7.00 12.95 -6.56
N THR A 128 -8.06 13.08 -5.75
CA THR A 128 -7.95 13.51 -4.36
C THR A 128 -7.04 12.57 -3.57
N GLY A 129 -7.27 11.26 -3.62
CA GLY A 129 -6.44 10.27 -2.92
C GLY A 129 -4.96 10.28 -3.37
N PHE A 130 -4.71 10.66 -4.63
CA PHE A 130 -3.35 10.90 -5.11
C PHE A 130 -2.75 12.21 -4.58
N ILE A 131 -3.53 13.26 -4.36
CA ILE A 131 -3.01 14.56 -3.91
C ILE A 131 -2.89 14.62 -2.39
N ASP A 132 -3.86 14.08 -1.65
CA ASP A 132 -3.82 14.03 -0.17
C ASP A 132 -2.86 12.98 0.38
N GLY A 133 -2.25 12.17 -0.50
CA GLY A 133 -1.23 11.20 -0.16
C GLY A 133 -1.77 9.83 0.27
N THR A 134 -3.08 9.66 0.42
CA THR A 134 -3.67 8.40 0.89
C THR A 134 -3.22 7.19 0.07
N ASN A 135 -3.18 7.31 -1.26
CA ASN A 135 -2.73 6.22 -2.13
C ASN A 135 -1.28 5.80 -1.83
N THR A 136 -0.40 6.78 -1.62
CA THR A 136 1.01 6.54 -1.28
C THR A 136 1.14 5.74 0.02
N MET A 137 0.32 6.06 1.02
CA MET A 137 0.33 5.36 2.31
C MET A 137 -0.15 3.91 2.18
N ILE A 138 -1.17 3.68 1.36
CA ILE A 138 -1.72 2.35 1.08
C ILE A 138 -0.69 1.49 0.36
N GLU A 139 -0.06 2.01 -0.69
CA GLU A 139 0.99 1.30 -1.43
C GLU A 139 2.17 0.94 -0.52
N MET A 140 2.64 1.89 0.29
CA MET A 140 3.71 1.64 1.26
C MET A 140 3.31 0.61 2.32
N THR A 141 2.03 0.56 2.71
CA THR A 141 1.52 -0.47 3.64
C THR A 141 1.60 -1.85 3.02
N CYS A 142 1.25 -2.00 1.73
CA CYS A 142 1.41 -3.26 1.00
C CYS A 142 2.89 -3.68 0.92
N MET A 143 3.80 -2.74 0.62
CA MET A 143 5.24 -2.98 0.59
C MET A 143 5.76 -3.44 1.97
N ALA A 144 5.34 -2.77 3.04
CA ALA A 144 5.70 -3.11 4.42
C ALA A 144 5.23 -4.53 4.78
N ASN A 145 3.97 -4.86 4.52
CA ASN A 145 3.40 -6.17 4.81
C ASN A 145 4.03 -7.30 3.98
N ALA A 146 4.58 -6.98 2.80
CA ALA A 146 5.28 -7.94 1.95
C ALA A 146 6.72 -8.21 2.38
N THR A 147 7.44 -7.18 2.86
CA THR A 147 8.89 -7.24 3.10
C THR A 147 9.26 -7.31 4.58
N GLY A 148 8.40 -6.83 5.47
CA GLY A 148 8.68 -6.70 6.91
C GLY A 148 9.27 -5.34 7.28
N PHE A 149 9.42 -4.45 6.29
CA PHE A 149 9.90 -3.10 6.52
C PHE A 149 8.78 -2.25 7.11
N VAL A 150 9.15 -1.23 7.90
CA VAL A 150 8.20 -0.38 8.64
C VAL A 150 8.33 1.08 8.22
N PRO A 151 7.30 1.92 8.37
CA PRO A 151 7.51 3.36 8.31
C PRO A 151 8.44 3.79 9.45
N ASP A 152 9.44 4.63 9.18
CA ASP A 152 10.33 5.12 10.24
C ASP A 152 9.63 6.12 11.17
N ILE A 153 8.69 6.89 10.61
CA ILE A 153 7.79 7.80 11.31
C ILE A 153 6.38 7.70 10.70
N ARG A 154 5.35 8.06 11.48
CA ARG A 154 3.97 8.16 10.98
C ARG A 154 3.91 9.04 9.72
N GLY A 155 3.35 8.50 8.65
CA GLY A 155 3.20 9.17 7.36
C GLY A 155 4.41 9.14 6.45
N GLY A 156 5.57 8.63 6.90
CA GLY A 156 6.83 8.68 6.12
C GLY A 156 7.47 10.07 6.07
N TYR A 157 8.75 10.14 5.70
CA TYR A 157 9.46 11.41 5.59
C TYR A 157 9.04 12.25 4.39
N GLY A 158 8.79 11.62 3.24
CA GLY A 158 8.26 12.33 2.07
C GLY A 158 9.15 13.47 1.55
N ILE A 159 10.47 13.28 1.58
CA ILE A 159 11.44 14.33 1.25
C ILE A 159 11.39 14.73 -0.23
N ASN A 160 11.84 15.95 -0.55
CA ASN A 160 12.12 16.34 -1.94
C ASN A 160 13.55 15.94 -2.29
N SER A 161 13.72 15.06 -3.28
CA SER A 161 15.04 14.52 -3.67
C SER A 161 15.00 13.96 -5.09
N ASP A 162 16.17 13.81 -5.71
CA ASP A 162 16.38 13.11 -6.97
C ASP A 162 17.42 11.98 -6.82
N LEU A 163 17.65 11.20 -7.89
CA LEU A 163 18.55 10.04 -7.83
C LEU A 163 20.00 10.38 -7.42
N ARG A 164 20.45 11.63 -7.61
CA ARG A 164 21.82 12.05 -7.33
C ARG A 164 22.07 12.24 -5.84
N ASP A 165 21.03 12.60 -5.08
CA ASP A 165 21.16 12.90 -3.64
C ASP A 165 20.34 11.98 -2.74
N LEU A 166 19.51 11.10 -3.31
CA LEU A 166 18.67 10.17 -2.56
C LEU A 166 19.43 9.36 -1.51
N THR A 167 20.58 8.80 -1.86
CA THR A 167 21.41 7.99 -0.95
C THR A 167 21.99 8.80 0.21
N ARG A 168 22.04 10.14 0.13
CA ARG A 168 22.49 10.99 1.24
C ARG A 168 21.42 11.11 2.32
N PHE A 169 20.15 11.15 1.93
CA PHE A 169 19.05 11.25 2.87
C PHE A 169 18.74 9.91 3.55
N PHE A 170 18.72 8.83 2.77
CA PHE A 170 18.42 7.46 3.24
C PHE A 170 19.63 6.82 3.95
N ARG A 171 20.09 7.48 5.00
CA ARG A 171 21.13 7.07 5.94
C ARG A 171 20.65 7.34 7.35
N LEU A 172 21.26 6.67 8.33
CA LEU A 172 20.97 6.94 9.72
C LEU A 172 21.34 8.39 10.10
N ARG A 173 20.66 8.96 11.09
CA ARG A 173 20.99 10.30 11.62
C ARG A 173 22.44 10.41 12.08
N GLU A 174 22.99 9.37 12.70
CA GLU A 174 24.39 9.30 13.12
C GLU A 174 25.38 9.28 11.93
N GLU A 175 24.90 8.91 10.75
CA GLU A 175 25.65 8.93 9.49
C GLU A 175 25.41 10.24 8.69
N GLY A 176 24.61 11.17 9.21
CA GLY A 176 24.25 12.43 8.55
C GLY A 176 23.05 12.35 7.61
N GLY A 177 22.27 11.27 7.64
CA GLY A 177 20.98 11.17 6.96
C GLY A 177 19.80 11.53 7.85
N ILE A 178 18.60 11.08 7.47
CA ILE A 178 17.35 11.41 8.18
C ILE A 178 16.76 10.25 8.98
N LEU A 179 17.21 9.01 8.73
CA LEU A 179 16.57 7.79 9.24
C LEU A 179 16.94 7.53 10.71
N ASN A 180 15.99 7.02 11.49
CA ASN A 180 16.24 6.50 12.84
C ASN A 180 16.67 5.02 12.80
N ARG A 181 16.30 4.29 11.75
CA ARG A 181 16.64 2.88 11.51
C ARG A 181 16.63 2.54 10.02
N TYR A 182 17.28 1.44 9.67
CA TYR A 182 17.14 0.77 8.38
C TYR A 182 15.99 -0.25 8.40
N GLY A 183 15.68 -0.83 7.23
CA GLY A 183 14.54 -1.72 7.04
C GLY A 183 13.23 -0.94 6.97
N ILE A 184 13.23 0.17 6.23
CA ILE A 184 12.09 1.11 6.20
C ILE A 184 11.43 1.23 4.83
N VAL A 185 10.13 1.52 4.84
CA VAL A 185 9.39 1.97 3.64
C VAL A 185 9.22 3.48 3.71
N ASP A 186 9.47 4.19 2.60
CA ASP A 186 9.21 5.63 2.50
C ASP A 186 8.79 6.04 1.06
N TYR A 187 8.51 7.33 0.86
CA TYR A 187 8.27 7.91 -0.45
C TYR A 187 9.10 9.18 -0.64
N VAL A 188 9.28 9.56 -1.89
CA VAL A 188 10.06 10.74 -2.27
C VAL A 188 9.23 11.64 -3.16
N MET A 189 9.19 12.93 -2.85
CA MET A 189 8.66 13.99 -3.70
C MET A 189 9.65 14.25 -4.84
N GLY A 190 9.52 13.50 -5.92
CA GLY A 190 10.49 13.39 -7.01
C GLY A 190 10.53 11.96 -7.54
N ILE A 191 11.46 11.68 -8.46
CA ILE A 191 11.77 10.32 -8.99
C ILE A 191 10.54 9.50 -9.47
N ALA A 192 9.49 10.19 -9.93
CA ALA A 192 8.30 9.56 -10.50
C ALA A 192 8.20 9.80 -12.02
N PRO A 193 7.63 8.86 -12.80
CA PRO A 193 7.15 7.55 -12.37
C PRO A 193 8.30 6.61 -12.01
N GLY A 194 8.10 5.77 -10.98
CA GLY A 194 9.11 4.79 -10.59
C GLY A 194 9.18 4.47 -9.11
N VAL A 195 10.02 3.48 -8.83
CA VAL A 195 10.27 2.92 -7.49
C VAL A 195 11.76 2.75 -7.27
N PHE A 196 12.18 2.72 -6.00
CA PHE A 196 13.58 2.61 -5.63
C PHE A 196 13.80 1.62 -4.49
N ALA A 197 15.02 1.09 -4.43
CA ALA A 197 15.55 0.38 -3.28
C ALA A 197 16.95 0.91 -2.96
N ILE A 198 17.17 1.29 -1.70
CA ILE A 198 18.48 1.63 -1.16
C ILE A 198 19.09 0.37 -0.58
N PHE A 199 20.31 0.04 -0.99
CA PHE A 199 21.00 -1.16 -0.54
C PHE A 199 22.47 -0.90 -0.22
N THR A 200 23.07 -1.84 0.51
CA THR A 200 24.49 -1.86 0.85
C THR A 200 25.03 -3.29 0.83
N THR A 201 26.32 -3.44 1.12
CA THR A 201 27.04 -4.71 1.20
C THR A 201 28.03 -4.65 2.36
N LYS A 202 28.42 -5.81 2.89
CA LYS A 202 29.45 -5.94 3.95
C LYS A 202 30.84 -6.23 3.39
N LEU A 203 30.97 -6.34 2.07
CA LEU A 203 32.18 -6.79 1.39
C LEU A 203 32.86 -5.61 0.67
N ASP A 204 34.05 -5.23 1.14
CA ASP A 204 34.85 -4.14 0.55
C ASP A 204 35.15 -4.35 -0.95
N GLU A 205 35.32 -5.61 -1.38
CA GLU A 205 35.52 -5.93 -2.80
C GLU A 205 34.28 -5.60 -3.64
N VAL A 206 33.09 -5.85 -3.10
CA VAL A 206 31.83 -5.49 -3.77
C VAL A 206 31.65 -3.98 -3.81
N HIS A 207 32.04 -3.24 -2.75
CA HIS A 207 32.04 -1.78 -2.80
C HIS A 207 32.94 -1.23 -3.92
N LYS A 208 34.16 -1.74 -4.05
CA LYS A 208 35.10 -1.37 -5.13
C LYS A 208 34.51 -1.69 -6.51
N GLN A 209 33.86 -2.85 -6.65
CA GLN A 209 33.23 -3.24 -7.90
C GLN A 209 32.04 -2.33 -8.25
N LEU A 210 31.20 -1.98 -7.28
CA LEU A 210 30.06 -1.08 -7.49
C LEU A 210 30.52 0.34 -7.85
N GLU A 211 31.58 0.83 -7.21
CA GLU A 211 32.20 2.12 -7.57
C GLU A 211 32.77 2.08 -9.00
N TYR A 212 33.51 1.01 -9.36
CA TYR A 212 34.02 0.79 -10.72
C TYR A 212 32.89 0.76 -11.77
N LEU A 213 31.73 0.21 -11.42
CA LEU A 213 30.54 0.16 -12.26
C LEU A 213 29.72 1.48 -12.25
N ASN A 214 30.22 2.53 -11.60
CA ASN A 214 29.58 3.85 -11.49
C ASN A 214 28.24 3.84 -10.73
N MET A 215 28.06 2.93 -9.77
CA MET A 215 26.89 2.95 -8.88
C MET A 215 26.95 4.06 -7.81
N GLY A 216 28.09 4.73 -7.67
CA GLY A 216 28.35 5.79 -6.70
C GLY A 216 29.50 5.44 -5.76
N SER A 217 29.85 6.37 -4.86
CA SER A 217 30.98 6.21 -3.92
C SER A 217 30.67 5.28 -2.74
N GLY A 218 29.43 4.79 -2.61
CA GLY A 218 28.98 4.02 -1.45
C GLY A 218 28.92 4.84 -0.15
N PRO A 219 28.72 4.17 1.00
CA PRO A 219 28.47 2.73 1.13
C PRO A 219 27.03 2.31 0.74
N ASN A 220 26.13 3.28 0.56
CA ASN A 220 24.75 3.04 0.16
C ASN A 220 24.56 3.37 -1.32
N TYR A 221 23.83 2.51 -2.02
CA TYR A 221 23.57 2.58 -3.46
C TYR A 221 22.07 2.54 -3.73
N VAL A 222 21.66 2.93 -4.94
CA VAL A 222 20.27 2.94 -5.36
C VAL A 222 20.05 2.00 -6.54
N LEU A 223 19.05 1.12 -6.42
CA LEU A 223 18.36 0.53 -7.56
C LEU A 223 17.13 1.37 -7.86
N TYR A 224 16.91 1.69 -9.13
CA TYR A 224 15.79 2.51 -9.56
C TYR A 224 15.14 1.93 -10.81
N ARG A 225 13.82 1.78 -10.77
CA ARG A 225 12.98 1.42 -11.93
C ARG A 225 12.23 2.67 -12.38
N PRO A 226 12.60 3.31 -13.51
CA PRO A 226 12.07 4.61 -13.94
C PRO A 226 10.68 4.54 -14.61
N TYR A 227 9.95 3.46 -14.38
CA TYR A 227 8.65 3.22 -14.99
C TYR A 227 7.85 2.18 -14.21
N HIS A 228 6.55 2.23 -14.39
CA HIS A 228 5.59 1.18 -14.08
C HIS A 228 4.37 1.42 -14.96
N LEU A 229 3.88 0.37 -15.63
CA LEU A 229 2.85 0.49 -16.67
C LEU A 229 1.45 0.13 -16.17
N THR A 230 1.26 0.10 -14.84
CA THR A 230 -0.02 -0.13 -14.18
C THR A 230 -0.67 -1.44 -14.65
N SER A 231 -1.95 -1.40 -15.01
CA SER A 231 -2.73 -2.56 -15.46
C SER A 231 -2.17 -3.25 -16.72
N LEU A 232 -1.27 -2.60 -17.48
CA LEU A 232 -0.63 -3.22 -18.64
C LEU A 232 0.34 -4.34 -18.24
N GLU A 233 0.86 -4.34 -17.01
CA GLU A 233 1.74 -5.41 -16.50
C GLU A 233 0.95 -6.54 -15.79
N THR A 234 -0.32 -6.33 -15.44
CA THR A 234 -1.17 -7.33 -14.77
C THR A 234 -1.22 -8.70 -15.49
N PRO A 235 -1.23 -8.80 -16.84
CA PRO A 235 -1.15 -10.10 -17.51
C PRO A 235 0.08 -10.95 -17.12
N ILE A 236 1.20 -10.32 -16.77
CA ILE A 236 2.40 -11.02 -16.29
C ILE A 236 2.12 -11.67 -14.94
N THR A 237 1.49 -10.94 -14.01
CA THR A 237 1.06 -11.47 -12.71
C THR A 237 0.07 -12.62 -12.86
N ILE A 238 -0.92 -12.48 -13.76
CA ILE A 238 -1.88 -13.56 -14.02
C ILE A 238 -1.16 -14.82 -14.50
N PHE A 239 -0.24 -14.67 -15.45
CA PHE A 239 0.55 -15.79 -15.95
C PHE A 239 1.37 -16.44 -14.84
N ASN A 240 2.08 -15.67 -14.02
CA ASN A 240 2.88 -16.21 -12.92
C ASN A 240 2.02 -16.92 -11.87
N ALA A 241 0.85 -16.35 -11.53
CA ALA A 241 -0.07 -16.95 -10.57
C ALA A 241 -0.66 -18.27 -11.08
N CYS A 242 -1.04 -18.35 -12.35
CA CYS A 242 -1.63 -19.55 -12.94
C CYS A 242 -0.58 -20.61 -13.29
N TYR A 243 0.56 -20.21 -13.86
CA TYR A 243 1.56 -21.14 -14.40
C TYR A 243 2.62 -21.52 -13.36
N TYR A 244 3.32 -20.53 -12.80
CA TYR A 244 4.38 -20.76 -11.82
C TYR A 244 3.87 -20.93 -10.39
N LYS A 245 2.61 -20.57 -10.13
CA LYS A 245 2.00 -20.52 -8.80
C LYS A 245 2.74 -19.53 -7.87
N GLU A 246 3.21 -18.43 -8.44
CA GLU A 246 3.97 -17.40 -7.76
C GLU A 246 3.19 -16.08 -7.68
N ALA A 247 3.35 -15.39 -6.55
CA ALA A 247 2.80 -14.05 -6.34
C ALA A 247 3.80 -12.99 -6.82
N THR A 248 3.33 -11.89 -7.42
CA THR A 248 4.17 -10.72 -7.68
C THR A 248 4.47 -9.96 -6.38
N ILE A 249 3.43 -9.71 -5.59
CA ILE A 249 3.54 -9.20 -4.22
C ILE A 249 2.44 -9.84 -3.39
N ALA A 250 2.74 -10.21 -2.16
CA ALA A 250 1.77 -10.69 -1.18
C ALA A 250 2.22 -10.28 0.23
N PRO A 251 1.33 -10.15 1.21
CA PRO A 251 1.67 -9.79 2.59
C PRO A 251 2.34 -10.95 3.35
N THR A 252 3.53 -11.36 2.89
CA THR A 252 4.23 -12.55 3.37
C THR A 252 4.73 -12.43 4.80
N LYS A 253 4.84 -11.21 5.33
CA LYS A 253 5.26 -10.91 6.70
C LYS A 253 4.10 -10.64 7.65
N GLY A 254 2.86 -10.78 7.19
CA GLY A 254 1.67 -10.55 8.01
C GLY A 254 1.33 -9.07 8.14
N ILE A 255 0.91 -8.65 9.35
CA ILE A 255 0.49 -7.27 9.61
C ILE A 255 1.66 -6.49 10.21
N VAL A 256 2.38 -5.77 9.35
CA VAL A 256 3.59 -5.02 9.68
C VAL A 256 3.29 -3.53 9.83
N ALA A 257 2.49 -2.99 8.92
CA ALA A 257 2.05 -1.60 8.91
C ALA A 257 0.55 -1.50 8.65
N GLU A 258 0.01 -0.31 8.89
CA GLU A 258 -1.39 0.04 8.69
C GLU A 258 -1.50 1.41 8.01
N THR A 259 -2.42 1.57 7.06
CA THR A 259 -2.88 2.91 6.68
C THR A 259 -4.00 3.35 7.61
N ILE A 260 -3.65 4.12 8.63
CA ILE A 260 -4.57 4.67 9.62
C ILE A 260 -5.40 5.82 9.04
N THR A 261 -6.54 6.09 9.66
CA THR A 261 -7.44 7.19 9.27
C THR A 261 -7.11 8.46 10.04
N VAL A 262 -7.00 9.60 9.35
CA VAL A 262 -6.82 10.93 9.96
C VAL A 262 -7.92 11.87 9.49
N ALA A 263 -8.46 12.67 10.41
CA ALA A 263 -9.49 13.66 10.10
C ALA A 263 -8.94 14.78 9.19
N LYS A 264 -9.58 15.00 8.05
CA LYS A 264 -9.21 16.05 7.07
C LYS A 264 -9.72 17.43 7.49
N LYS A 265 -10.76 17.47 8.31
CA LYS A 265 -11.42 18.67 8.85
C LYS A 265 -11.90 18.38 10.28
N ASP A 266 -12.37 19.41 10.98
CA ASP A 266 -13.09 19.20 12.24
C ASP A 266 -14.39 18.42 11.97
N LEU A 267 -14.66 17.42 12.80
CA LEU A 267 -15.82 16.55 12.73
C LEU A 267 -16.56 16.57 14.07
N LYS A 268 -17.88 16.62 14.00
CA LYS A 268 -18.78 16.66 15.15
C LYS A 268 -19.52 15.34 15.34
N VAL A 269 -19.94 15.08 16.57
CA VAL A 269 -20.86 13.96 16.85
C VAL A 269 -22.06 14.01 15.91
N GLY A 270 -22.31 12.91 15.22
CA GLY A 270 -23.39 12.78 14.25
C GLY A 270 -22.94 12.92 12.79
N ASP A 271 -21.77 13.49 12.53
CA ASP A 271 -21.21 13.58 11.18
C ASP A 271 -20.98 12.19 10.57
N ARG A 272 -21.06 12.12 9.24
CA ARG A 272 -20.71 10.93 8.46
C ARG A 272 -19.37 11.12 7.79
N LEU A 273 -18.60 10.04 7.71
CA LEU A 273 -17.37 10.00 6.94
C LEU A 273 -17.66 9.63 5.48
N ASP A 274 -16.68 9.75 4.61
CA ASP A 274 -16.81 9.42 3.17
C ASP A 274 -15.72 8.46 2.66
N GLY A 275 -14.59 8.37 3.34
CA GLY A 275 -13.52 7.41 3.06
C GLY A 275 -12.43 7.98 2.15
N ILE A 276 -11.75 7.08 1.43
CA ILE A 276 -10.56 7.39 0.63
C ILE A 276 -10.88 8.40 -0.46
N GLY A 277 -10.07 9.46 -0.57
CA GLY A 277 -10.23 10.50 -1.57
C GLY A 277 -11.44 11.43 -1.35
N GLY A 278 -12.05 11.37 -0.17
CA GLY A 278 -13.19 12.20 0.22
C GLY A 278 -12.80 13.55 0.82
N TYR A 279 -13.78 14.16 1.48
CA TYR A 279 -13.73 15.45 2.17
C TYR A 279 -13.44 15.31 3.67
N THR A 280 -13.72 14.14 4.28
CA THR A 280 -13.73 14.01 5.74
C THR A 280 -12.44 13.45 6.32
N VAL A 281 -11.73 12.60 5.58
CA VAL A 281 -10.55 11.86 6.05
C VAL A 281 -9.48 11.72 4.98
N TYR A 282 -8.25 11.42 5.40
CA TYR A 282 -7.14 10.95 4.57
C TYR A 282 -6.35 9.86 5.31
N GLY A 283 -5.55 9.09 4.57
CA GLY A 283 -4.72 8.01 5.11
C GLY A 283 -3.33 8.46 5.53
N SER A 284 -2.78 7.84 6.58
CA SER A 284 -1.37 7.97 6.97
C SER A 284 -0.82 6.58 7.30
N ILE A 285 0.40 6.24 6.89
CA ILE A 285 1.00 4.96 7.25
C ILE A 285 1.51 4.99 8.69
N GLU A 286 1.36 3.88 9.41
CA GLU A 286 1.87 3.68 10.77
C GLU A 286 2.33 2.24 10.97
N GLU A 287 3.33 2.02 11.83
CA GLU A 287 3.73 0.68 12.26
C GLU A 287 2.56 0.00 12.99
N TYR A 288 2.24 -1.25 12.63
CA TYR A 288 1.03 -1.94 13.11
C TYR A 288 0.96 -1.99 14.65
N LYS A 289 2.11 -2.16 15.31
CA LYS A 289 2.20 -2.16 16.78
C LYS A 289 1.68 -0.87 17.39
N VAL A 290 2.05 0.28 16.83
CA VAL A 290 1.61 1.60 17.28
C VAL A 290 0.12 1.78 16.98
N ALA A 291 -0.31 1.42 15.77
CA ALA A 291 -1.73 1.49 15.39
C ALA A 291 -2.64 0.65 16.30
N LYS A 292 -2.17 -0.54 16.72
CA LYS A 292 -2.88 -1.42 17.66
C LYS A 292 -2.94 -0.82 19.06
N GLU A 293 -1.82 -0.31 19.58
CA GLU A 293 -1.74 0.31 20.91
C GLU A 293 -2.65 1.54 21.02
N GLU A 294 -2.61 2.41 19.99
CA GLU A 294 -3.44 3.61 19.90
C GLU A 294 -4.88 3.34 19.45
N LYS A 295 -5.22 2.09 19.10
CA LYS A 295 -6.56 1.67 18.61
C LYS A 295 -7.02 2.46 17.38
N LEU A 296 -6.10 2.72 16.47
CA LEU A 296 -6.33 3.50 15.25
C LEU A 296 -7.15 2.69 14.25
N VAL A 297 -8.06 3.37 13.55
CA VAL A 297 -8.94 2.75 12.55
C VAL A 297 -8.23 2.72 11.19
N PRO A 298 -8.07 1.55 10.54
CA PRO A 298 -7.61 1.47 9.16
C PRO A 298 -8.57 2.17 8.21
N ILE A 299 -8.04 2.99 7.28
CA ILE A 299 -8.88 3.78 6.38
C ILE A 299 -9.74 2.93 5.44
N GLY A 300 -9.28 1.72 5.09
CA GLY A 300 -10.06 0.79 4.27
C GLY A 300 -11.38 0.34 4.91
N LEU A 301 -11.56 0.51 6.23
CA LEU A 301 -12.83 0.23 6.92
C LEU A 301 -13.81 1.39 6.88
N ILE A 302 -13.34 2.61 6.57
CA ILE A 302 -14.17 3.81 6.56
C ILE A 302 -15.00 3.86 5.28
N ASP A 303 -16.27 4.19 5.45
CA ASP A 303 -17.21 4.41 4.35
C ASP A 303 -18.23 5.50 4.72
N LYS A 304 -19.17 5.74 3.80
CA LYS A 304 -20.29 6.67 3.98
C LYS A 304 -21.24 6.35 5.14
N ASP A 305 -21.24 5.09 5.60
CA ASP A 305 -22.12 4.64 6.67
C ASP A 305 -21.46 4.82 8.04
N THR A 306 -20.15 5.05 8.07
CA THR A 306 -19.37 5.31 9.27
C THR A 306 -19.75 6.65 9.90
N LYS A 307 -20.10 6.62 11.19
CA LYS A 307 -20.64 7.77 11.92
C LYS A 307 -19.71 8.21 13.05
N VAL A 308 -19.51 9.51 13.19
CA VAL A 308 -18.74 10.10 14.28
C VAL A 308 -19.56 10.09 15.57
N VAL A 309 -18.98 9.56 16.65
CA VAL A 309 -19.62 9.48 17.99
C VAL A 309 -18.89 10.30 19.06
N LYS A 310 -17.73 10.88 18.74
CA LYS A 310 -17.01 11.87 19.54
C LYS A 310 -16.50 12.99 18.63
N ASP A 311 -16.43 14.22 19.11
CA ASP A 311 -15.82 15.32 18.35
C ASP A 311 -14.34 14.99 18.02
N ILE A 312 -13.94 15.19 16.75
CA ILE A 312 -12.59 14.92 16.24
C ILE A 312 -12.05 16.20 15.61
N ARG A 313 -10.84 16.61 15.97
CA ARG A 313 -10.20 17.79 15.38
C ARG A 313 -9.54 17.47 14.05
N GLN A 314 -9.42 18.45 13.17
CA GLN A 314 -8.60 18.36 11.97
C GLN A 314 -7.18 17.89 12.31
N GLY A 315 -6.67 16.93 11.55
CA GLY A 315 -5.35 16.33 11.72
C GLY A 315 -5.26 15.27 12.82
N GLN A 316 -6.34 15.00 13.55
CA GLN A 316 -6.37 13.98 14.58
C GLN A 316 -6.54 12.57 13.98
N PRO A 317 -5.69 11.59 14.34
CA PRO A 317 -5.91 10.19 14.05
C PRO A 317 -7.23 9.68 14.66
N ILE A 318 -8.00 8.94 13.87
CA ILE A 318 -9.31 8.42 14.29
C ILE A 318 -9.13 7.05 14.95
N THR A 319 -9.66 6.92 16.17
CA THR A 319 -9.68 5.67 16.93
C THR A 319 -11.04 4.98 16.86
N TYR A 320 -11.08 3.67 17.14
CA TYR A 320 -12.31 2.87 17.09
C TYR A 320 -13.43 3.37 18.02
N ASP A 321 -13.11 4.09 19.11
CA ASP A 321 -14.10 4.64 20.04
C ASP A 321 -14.64 6.02 19.64
N MET A 322 -14.08 6.64 18.59
CA MET A 322 -14.55 7.91 18.03
C MET A 322 -15.58 7.73 16.92
N VAL A 323 -15.71 6.52 16.36
CA VAL A 323 -16.59 6.22 15.23
C VAL A 323 -17.38 4.93 15.42
N GLU A 324 -18.58 4.89 14.85
CA GLU A 324 -19.40 3.69 14.69
C GLU A 324 -19.22 3.16 13.27
N ILE A 325 -18.67 1.95 13.13
CA ILE A 325 -18.42 1.27 11.86
C ILE A 325 -19.43 0.14 11.68
N ASN A 326 -19.94 -0.04 10.45
CA ASN A 326 -20.85 -1.11 10.10
C ASN A 326 -20.15 -2.49 10.18
N LYS A 327 -20.52 -3.28 11.19
CA LYS A 327 -19.91 -4.58 11.50
C LYS A 327 -20.38 -5.72 10.59
N GLU A 328 -21.41 -5.50 9.78
CA GLU A 328 -21.97 -6.51 8.88
C GLU A 328 -21.20 -6.64 7.56
N ARG A 329 -20.31 -5.69 7.26
CA ARG A 329 -19.49 -5.67 6.04
C ARG A 329 -18.45 -6.80 6.05
N ASN A 330 -18.18 -7.38 4.88
CA ASN A 330 -17.22 -8.47 4.74
C ASN A 330 -15.81 -8.01 5.13
N ILE A 331 -15.41 -6.80 4.72
CA ILE A 331 -14.10 -6.25 5.06
C ILE A 331 -13.94 -6.09 6.57
N TYR A 332 -14.99 -5.68 7.29
CA TYR A 332 -14.94 -5.58 8.75
C TYR A 332 -14.81 -6.96 9.41
N ARG A 333 -15.60 -7.94 8.97
CA ARG A 333 -15.55 -9.31 9.49
C ARG A 333 -14.18 -9.97 9.23
N LEU A 334 -13.61 -9.77 8.04
CA LEU A 334 -12.26 -10.22 7.70
C LEU A 334 -11.22 -9.52 8.57
N ARG A 335 -11.35 -8.21 8.79
CA ARG A 335 -10.46 -7.47 9.68
C ARG A 335 -10.51 -8.00 11.11
N LYS A 336 -11.70 -8.29 11.64
CA LYS A 336 -11.85 -8.90 12.95
C LYS A 336 -11.16 -10.26 13.04
N LEU A 337 -11.37 -11.10 12.03
CA LEU A 337 -10.69 -12.39 11.94
C LEU A 337 -9.17 -12.25 11.85
N GLN A 338 -8.69 -11.25 11.10
CA GLN A 338 -7.26 -10.93 11.00
C GLN A 338 -6.67 -10.57 12.37
N GLU A 339 -7.33 -9.70 13.13
CA GLU A 339 -6.91 -9.32 14.48
C GLU A 339 -6.94 -10.49 15.47
N GLU A 340 -7.94 -11.38 15.38
CA GLU A 340 -8.05 -12.54 16.27
C GLU A 340 -6.98 -13.61 16.02
N ILE A 341 -6.60 -13.81 14.75
CA ILE A 341 -5.71 -14.90 14.35
C ILE A 341 -4.24 -14.47 14.29
N MET A 342 -3.99 -13.21 13.96
CA MET A 342 -2.65 -12.71 13.59
C MET A 342 -2.21 -11.51 14.41
N GLY A 343 -3.13 -10.91 15.19
CA GLY A 343 -2.96 -9.62 15.86
C GLY A 343 -2.25 -9.68 17.20
#